data_AF-A0A091P8W7-F1
#
_entry.id   AF-A0A091P8W7-F1
#
_cell.length_a   1.000
_cell.length_b   1.000
_cell.length_c   1.000
_cell.angle_alpha   90.00
_cell.angle_beta   90.00
_cell.angle_gamma   90.00
#
_symmetry.space_group_name_H-M   'P 1'
#
loop_
_entity.id
_entity.type
_entity.pdbx_description
1 polymer ?
#
loop_
_entity_poly.entity_id
_entity_poly.type
_entity_poly.pdbx_seq_one_letter_code
_entity_poly.pdbx_strand_id
1 'polypeptide(L)'
;QKKAWHTIKTMVNLPVISPFKKRYSWVQLAGHTGSFKAADSGKILKRFSENEKECFERLMKDPLRSCVPCFHGVVERDGESYIQLDDLLTDFEGPSVMDCKMGIR
;
A
#
# COMPACT_ATOMS: atom_id res chain seq x y z
N GLN A 1 -7.50 -58.87 18.78
CA GLN A 1 -7.08 -58.10 19.97
C GLN A 1 -5.57 -57.94 19.98
N LYS A 2 -5.05 -56.72 19.79
CA LYS A 2 -3.88 -56.09 20.48
C LYS A 2 -3.70 -54.68 19.91
N LYS A 3 -3.40 -53.76 20.82
CA LYS A 3 -3.71 -52.32 20.80
C LYS A 3 -2.59 -51.44 20.21
N ALA A 4 -3.03 -50.24 19.81
CA ALA A 4 -2.40 -48.94 20.08
C ALA A 4 -1.05 -48.62 19.42
N TRP A 5 -1.13 -48.04 18.23
CA TRP A 5 -0.19 -46.99 17.84
C TRP A 5 -0.85 -45.64 18.14
N HIS A 6 -0.53 -45.09 19.31
CA HIS A 6 -0.87 -43.71 19.65
C HIS A 6 0.00 -42.79 18.78
N THR A 7 -0.62 -42.11 17.81
CA THR A 7 0.01 -40.99 17.11
C THR A 7 0.13 -39.84 18.11
N ILE A 8 1.31 -39.68 18.71
CA ILE A 8 1.64 -38.48 19.48
C ILE A 8 1.79 -37.35 18.47
N LYS A 9 0.68 -36.65 18.17
CA LYS A 9 0.74 -35.33 17.54
C LYS A 9 1.10 -34.34 18.64
N THR A 10 2.39 -34.10 18.83
CA THR A 10 2.87 -32.97 19.63
C THR A 10 2.41 -31.69 18.95
N MET A 11 1.24 -31.18 19.32
CA MET A 11 0.82 -29.81 18.98
C MET A 11 1.65 -28.88 19.85
N VAL A 12 2.79 -28.47 19.32
CA VAL A 12 3.56 -27.35 19.86
C VAL A 12 2.74 -26.09 19.64
N ASN A 13 2.07 -25.62 20.69
CA ASN A 13 1.46 -24.30 20.74
C ASN A 13 2.57 -23.26 20.98
N LEU A 14 3.42 -23.03 19.98
CA LEU A 14 4.24 -21.83 19.95
C LEU A 14 3.33 -20.67 19.52
N PRO A 15 3.41 -19.49 20.17
CA PRO A 15 2.89 -18.27 19.56
C PRO A 15 3.80 -17.97 18.37
N VAL A 16 3.50 -18.60 17.24
CA VAL A 16 4.06 -18.19 15.96
C VAL A 16 3.48 -16.81 15.74
N ILE A 17 4.26 -15.77 16.07
CA ILE A 17 4.10 -14.45 15.47
C ILE A 17 4.26 -14.74 13.99
N SER A 18 3.15 -14.98 13.32
CA SER A 18 3.26 -15.33 11.92
C SER A 18 3.69 -14.06 11.21
N PRO A 19 4.83 -14.08 10.50
CA PRO A 19 5.21 -12.97 9.65
C PRO A 19 4.38 -13.01 8.36
N PHE A 20 3.10 -13.44 8.43
CA PHE A 20 2.17 -13.36 7.32
C PHE A 20 2.04 -11.88 6.97
N LYS A 21 2.92 -11.43 6.06
CA LYS A 21 2.80 -10.18 5.34
C LYS A 21 1.35 -10.16 4.88
N LYS A 22 0.57 -9.18 5.36
CA LYS A 22 -0.81 -8.99 4.89
C LYS A 22 -0.77 -9.10 3.38
N ARG A 23 -1.57 -10.01 2.83
CA ARG A 23 -1.62 -10.23 1.38
C ARG A 23 -2.31 -9.01 0.79
N TYR A 24 -1.54 -7.98 0.51
CA TYR A 24 -2.01 -6.72 -0.04
C TYR A 24 -2.58 -6.96 -1.43
N SER A 25 -3.90 -6.91 -1.53
CA SER A 25 -4.61 -6.76 -2.79
C SER A 25 -4.48 -5.29 -3.18
N TRP A 26 -3.42 -4.92 -3.91
CA TRP A 26 -3.34 -3.59 -4.50
C TRP A 26 -4.52 -3.40 -5.46
N VAL A 27 -5.12 -2.21 -5.44
CA VAL A 27 -6.29 -1.89 -6.28
C VAL A 27 -6.02 -0.56 -6.98
N GLN A 28 -6.15 -0.55 -8.30
CA GLN A 28 -6.13 0.66 -9.11
C GLN A 28 -7.49 0.78 -9.81
N LEU A 29 -8.29 1.76 -9.42
CA LEU A 29 -9.63 1.98 -10.00
C LEU A 29 -9.60 2.87 -11.25
N ALA A 30 -8.64 3.79 -11.33
CA ALA A 30 -8.52 4.78 -12.39
C ALA A 30 -7.07 5.01 -12.81
N GLY A 31 -6.88 5.77 -13.89
CA GLY A 31 -5.56 6.03 -14.48
C GLY A 31 -5.08 4.91 -15.40
N HIS A 32 -3.94 5.12 -16.06
CA HIS A 32 -3.38 4.14 -16.98
C HIS A 32 -2.69 3.00 -16.23
N THR A 33 -2.74 1.80 -16.80
CA THR A 33 -1.98 0.65 -16.31
C THR A 33 -0.49 1.01 -16.22
N GLY A 34 0.16 0.58 -15.14
CA GLY A 34 1.58 0.87 -14.90
C GLY A 34 1.88 2.25 -14.32
N SER A 35 0.86 3.05 -13.97
CA SER A 35 1.08 4.34 -13.30
C SER A 35 1.52 4.21 -11.84
N PHE A 36 1.30 3.04 -11.23
CA PHE A 36 1.65 2.78 -9.83
C PHE A 36 2.52 1.53 -9.68
N LYS A 37 3.46 1.58 -8.73
CA LYS A 37 4.25 0.44 -8.27
C LYS A 37 4.17 0.37 -6.74
N ALA A 38 4.16 -0.84 -6.18
CA ALA A 38 4.28 -1.00 -4.72
C ALA A 38 5.65 -0.53 -4.23
N ALA A 39 5.68 0.18 -3.10
CA ALA A 39 6.89 0.45 -2.33
C ALA A 39 6.83 -0.30 -0.99
N ASP A 40 7.92 -0.23 -0.23
CA ASP A 40 8.01 -0.85 1.08
C ASP A 40 7.31 -0.03 2.17
N SER A 41 6.96 -0.68 3.28
CA SER A 41 6.50 -0.05 4.52
C SER A 41 5.28 0.88 4.36
N GLY A 42 4.22 0.39 3.70
CA GLY A 42 2.95 1.13 3.58
C GLY A 42 3.03 2.33 2.64
N LYS A 43 3.86 2.23 1.60
CA LYS A 43 4.06 3.29 0.61
C LYS A 43 3.74 2.80 -0.79
N ILE A 44 3.43 3.75 -1.65
CA ILE A 44 3.18 3.54 -3.07
C ILE A 44 4.00 4.50 -3.90
N LEU A 45 4.42 4.04 -5.08
CA LEU A 45 5.13 4.84 -6.07
C LEU A 45 4.15 5.19 -7.17
N LYS A 46 3.93 6.48 -7.40
CA LYS A 46 3.18 7.00 -8.55
C LYS A 46 4.16 7.50 -9.58
N ARG A 47 3.97 7.17 -10.86
CA ARG A 47 4.84 7.63 -11.94
C ARG A 47 4.98 9.15 -11.88
N PHE A 48 6.21 9.63 -12.08
CA PHE A 48 6.51 11.05 -11.94
C PHE A 48 5.69 11.92 -12.89
N SER A 49 5.24 13.05 -12.37
CA SER A 49 4.61 14.15 -13.08
C SER A 49 5.02 15.44 -12.37
N GLU A 50 5.62 16.38 -13.11
CA GLU A 50 6.13 17.64 -12.53
C GLU A 50 5.03 18.41 -11.80
N ASN A 51 3.87 18.56 -12.45
CA ASN A 51 2.73 19.28 -11.89
C ASN A 51 2.23 18.65 -10.58
N GLU A 52 2.19 17.32 -10.51
CA GLU A 52 1.73 16.63 -9.30
C GLU A 52 2.75 16.74 -8.18
N LYS A 53 4.05 16.62 -8.50
CA LYS A 53 5.13 16.82 -7.53
C LYS A 53 5.03 18.21 -6.90
N GLU A 54 4.86 19.26 -7.71
CA GLU A 54 4.73 20.62 -7.21
C GLU A 54 3.47 20.80 -6.33
N CYS A 55 2.35 20.24 -6.75
CA CYS A 55 1.11 20.24 -5.96
C CYS A 55 1.33 19.58 -4.59
N PHE A 56 1.96 18.41 -4.54
CA PHE A 56 2.24 17.72 -3.27
C PHE A 56 3.20 18.50 -2.37
N GLU A 57 4.26 19.10 -2.92
CA GLU A 57 5.19 19.93 -2.14
C GLU A 57 4.48 21.13 -1.47
N ARG A 58 3.52 21.74 -2.16
CA ARG A 58 2.68 22.82 -1.61
C ARG A 58 1.71 22.27 -0.56
N LEU A 59 1.01 21.16 -0.85
CA LEU A 59 0.05 20.53 0.05
C LEU A 59 0.69 20.08 1.38
N MET A 60 1.96 19.67 1.39
CA MET A 60 2.65 19.30 2.65
C MET A 60 2.85 20.47 3.62
N LYS A 61 2.64 21.70 3.16
CA LYS A 61 2.72 22.94 3.95
C LYS A 61 1.35 23.62 4.12
N ASP A 62 0.28 23.01 3.62
CA ASP A 62 -1.07 23.56 3.58
C ASP A 62 -1.97 22.90 4.65
N PRO A 63 -3.01 23.58 5.16
CA PRO A 63 -4.00 22.96 6.05
C PRO A 63 -4.65 21.69 5.48
N LEU A 64 -4.72 21.53 4.15
CA LEU A 64 -5.24 20.34 3.50
C LEU A 64 -4.32 19.11 3.59
N ARG A 65 -3.13 19.22 4.20
CA ARG A 65 -2.18 18.10 4.35
C ARG A 65 -2.82 16.82 4.90
N SER A 66 -3.74 16.93 5.87
CA SER A 66 -4.41 15.77 6.46
C SER A 66 -5.43 15.10 5.54
N CYS A 67 -5.81 15.74 4.45
CA CYS A 67 -6.81 15.27 3.50
C CYS A 67 -6.19 14.63 2.25
N VAL A 68 -4.86 14.55 2.17
CA VAL A 68 -4.12 13.99 1.03
C VAL A 68 -3.09 12.95 1.51
N PRO A 69 -2.65 12.02 0.66
CA PRO A 69 -1.54 11.14 0.99
C PRO A 69 -0.28 11.93 1.35
N CYS A 70 0.45 11.50 2.38
CA CYS A 70 1.73 12.12 2.73
C CYS A 70 2.72 11.93 1.58
N PHE A 71 3.39 13.01 1.18
CA PHE A 71 4.43 12.98 0.15
C PHE A 71 5.82 12.86 0.77
N HIS A 72 6.58 11.86 0.31
CA HIS A 72 7.91 11.53 0.84
C HIS A 72 9.06 11.94 -0.07
N GLY A 73 8.77 12.57 -1.21
CA GLY A 73 9.77 12.97 -2.20
C GLY A 73 9.69 12.18 -3.50
N VAL A 74 10.69 12.40 -4.35
CA VAL A 74 10.85 11.71 -5.63
C VAL A 74 11.95 10.66 -5.48
N VAL A 75 11.71 9.46 -6.00
CA VAL A 75 12.66 8.34 -6.01
C VAL A 75 12.84 7.80 -7.42
N GLU A 76 14.01 7.28 -7.73
CA GLU A 76 14.27 6.56 -8.98
C GLU A 76 14.17 5.05 -8.79
N ARG A 77 13.53 4.37 -9.73
CA ARG A 77 13.42 2.91 -9.77
C ARG A 77 13.39 2.43 -11.21
N ASP A 78 14.29 1.51 -11.55
CA ASP A 78 14.42 0.94 -12.90
C ASP A 78 14.64 2.00 -14.01
N GLY A 79 15.33 3.11 -13.67
CA GLY A 79 15.57 4.21 -14.61
C GLY A 79 14.39 5.17 -14.82
N GLU A 80 13.31 5.02 -14.06
CA GLU A 80 12.18 5.95 -14.06
C GLU A 80 12.03 6.63 -12.70
N SER A 81 11.60 7.89 -12.72
CA SER A 81 11.29 8.64 -11.50
C SER A 81 9.84 8.41 -11.05
N TYR A 82 9.63 8.41 -9.73
CA TYR A 82 8.34 8.22 -9.08
C TYR A 82 8.15 9.17 -7.91
N ILE A 83 6.93 9.65 -7.74
CA ILE A 83 6.45 10.34 -6.54
C ILE A 83 6.16 9.24 -5.50
N GLN A 84 6.81 9.31 -4.33
CA GLN A 84 6.56 8.37 -3.23
C GLN A 84 5.49 8.94 -2.29
N LEU A 85 4.42 8.18 -2.09
CA LEU A 85 3.28 8.54 -1.26
C LEU A 85 3.00 7.46 -0.20
N ASP A 86 2.29 7.80 0.87
CA ASP A 86 1.67 6.78 1.72
C ASP A 86 0.60 6.00 0.95
N ASP A 87 0.55 4.68 1.16
CA ASP A 87 -0.54 3.84 0.70
C ASP A 87 -1.71 3.95 1.69
N LEU A 88 -2.78 4.62 1.25
CA LEU A 88 -3.99 4.85 2.04
C LEU A 88 -4.73 3.57 2.44
N LEU A 89 -4.41 2.43 1.82
CA LEU A 89 -5.05 1.15 2.12
C LEU A 89 -4.27 0.31 3.13
N THR A 90 -3.10 0.77 3.59
CA THR A 90 -2.16 -0.01 4.42
C THR A 90 -2.81 -0.67 5.65
N ASP A 91 -3.71 0.06 6.32
CA ASP A 91 -4.30 -0.34 7.59
C ASP A 91 -5.69 -1.00 7.45
N PHE A 92 -6.21 -1.11 6.23
CA PHE A 92 -7.53 -1.71 5.97
C PHE A 92 -7.43 -3.21 5.70
N GLU A 93 -8.45 -3.97 6.11
CA GLU A 93 -8.59 -5.39 5.79
C GLU A 93 -9.78 -5.58 4.84
N GLY A 94 -9.51 -6.05 3.62
CA GLY A 94 -10.53 -6.18 2.58
C GLY A 94 -11.22 -4.86 2.19
N PRO A 95 -10.46 -3.78 1.90
CA PRO A 95 -11.06 -2.48 1.59
C PRO A 95 -11.92 -2.55 0.32
N SER A 96 -13.08 -1.90 0.37
CA SER A 96 -13.84 -1.52 -0.82
C SER A 96 -13.54 -0.07 -1.15
N VAL A 97 -13.10 0.21 -2.37
CA VAL A 97 -12.60 1.53 -2.76
C VAL A 97 -13.55 2.13 -3.80
N MET A 98 -13.76 3.45 -3.72
CA MET A 98 -14.51 4.23 -4.70
C MET A 98 -13.67 5.45 -5.07
N ASP A 99 -13.58 5.73 -6.38
CA ASP A 99 -12.94 6.95 -6.91
C ASP A 99 -14.04 7.89 -7.41
N CYS A 100 -14.12 9.08 -6.84
CA CYS A 100 -15.01 10.14 -7.28
C CYS A 100 -14.19 11.34 -7.75
N LYS A 101 -14.12 11.53 -9.06
CA LYS A 101 -13.53 12.74 -9.64
C LYS A 101 -14.38 13.96 -9.31
N MET A 102 -13.75 14.95 -8.70
CA MET A 102 -14.40 16.20 -8.28
C MET A 102 -14.22 17.30 -9.33
N GLY A 103 -15.25 18.13 -9.49
CA GLY A 103 -15.25 19.25 -10.44
C GLY A 103 -16.47 19.23 -11.37
N ILE A 104 -16.79 20.38 -11.96
CA ILE A 104 -17.86 20.48 -12.98
C ILE A 104 -17.34 20.23 -14.40
N ARG A 105 -16.03 20.07 -14.57
CA ARG A 105 -15.31 19.85 -15.83
C ARG A 105 -14.04 19.05 -15.58
#